data_AF-A0A954TPX8-F1
#
_entry.id   AF-A0A954TPX8-F1
#
_cell.length_a   1.000
_cell.length_b   1.000
_cell.length_c   1.000
_cell.angle_alpha   90.00
_cell.angle_beta   90.00
_cell.angle_gamma   90.00
#
_symmetry.space_group_name_H-M   'P 1'
#
loop_
_entity.id
_entity.type
_entity.pdbx_description
1 polymer ?
#
loop_
_entity_poly.entity_id
_entity_poly.type
_entity_poly.pdbx_seq_one_letter_code
_entity_poly.pdbx_strand_id
1 'polypeptide(L)'
;MSRYPSKLILAHSWQRCTILVLLAGALVGCTTKAEFSENAVYILKQELASNAEFSQQRHLDLADVMAGMFGTPDEPNVPKLGDVEISKILDATHLYVASGPVSSDERGRARGLYREHCAHCHGVTGDGAGPTAAFLNPYPRDYRMGIFKFKSTPKGGKPTHEDLKDILVNGIPGTAMPSFKVLPNNELEALISYVRYLSIRGEVERSLVFLATNELGADERLFDISAPAEVKSEQASLIREYAAEVAQKWVDAESQATPIESPDPDRDMVASIKHGRELFYGPIANCVKCHGDSALGDGQKSDYDDWTKELEPTNEEVLEEFLGLGSFVLAPRNIHPRNLRQGVYRGGRRPIDLFRRVHNGIDGTPMPGALIIPDDAPAGTKGLTKSDLWSLVDYVRSLPYESISRPPVIEQGYQRSRM
;
A
#
# COMPACT_ATOMS: atom_id res chain seq x y z
N MET A 1 -33.80 -64.07 -68.11
CA MET A 1 -32.66 -63.32 -67.53
C MET A 1 -33.23 -61.98 -67.05
N SER A 2 -33.63 -61.84 -65.78
CA SER A 2 -32.83 -61.60 -64.56
C SER A 2 -32.64 -60.10 -64.23
N ARG A 3 -33.42 -59.67 -63.22
CA ARG A 3 -33.12 -58.78 -62.07
C ARG A 3 -33.05 -57.23 -62.23
N TYR A 4 -33.89 -56.59 -61.41
CA TYR A 4 -34.00 -55.18 -60.91
C TYR A 4 -32.78 -54.73 -60.05
N PRO A 5 -32.69 -53.50 -59.46
CA PRO A 5 -33.10 -52.11 -59.84
C PRO A 5 -32.04 -51.01 -59.48
N SER A 6 -32.28 -49.70 -59.67
CA SER A 6 -32.71 -48.77 -58.58
C SER A 6 -33.04 -47.35 -59.10
N LYS A 7 -34.14 -46.79 -58.59
CA LYS A 7 -34.78 -45.47 -58.86
C LYS A 7 -34.53 -44.54 -57.67
N LEU A 8 -34.12 -43.27 -57.88
CA LEU A 8 -34.89 -42.00 -57.92
C LEU A 8 -35.59 -41.51 -56.61
N ILE A 9 -35.25 -40.25 -56.29
CA ILE A 9 -36.04 -39.11 -55.77
C ILE A 9 -36.54 -39.13 -54.31
N LEU A 10 -36.25 -38.04 -53.59
CA LEU A 10 -37.28 -37.21 -52.93
C LEU A 10 -36.77 -35.80 -52.57
N ALA A 11 -37.49 -34.79 -53.07
CA ALA A 11 -37.53 -33.43 -52.56
C ALA A 11 -38.37 -33.37 -51.29
N HIS A 12 -38.18 -32.35 -50.43
CA HIS A 12 -39.27 -31.53 -49.89
C HIS A 12 -38.76 -30.38 -49.00
N SER A 13 -39.29 -29.20 -49.30
CA SER A 13 -39.44 -28.01 -48.45
C SER A 13 -39.94 -28.35 -47.04
N TRP A 14 -39.59 -27.55 -46.02
CA TRP A 14 -40.49 -27.22 -44.90
C TRP A 14 -40.01 -25.99 -44.08
N GLN A 15 -41.00 -25.13 -43.81
CA GLN A 15 -41.23 -24.34 -42.59
C GLN A 15 -40.38 -23.09 -42.27
N ARG A 16 -41.01 -21.95 -42.58
CA ARG A 16 -40.93 -20.70 -41.80
C ARG A 16 -41.46 -20.98 -40.39
N CYS A 17 -40.64 -20.76 -39.36
CA CYS A 17 -41.06 -20.67 -37.96
C CYS A 17 -40.48 -19.39 -37.32
N THR A 18 -41.38 -18.43 -37.12
CA THR A 18 -41.54 -17.60 -35.92
C THR A 18 -40.29 -17.34 -35.06
N ILE A 19 -39.66 -16.18 -35.25
CA ILE A 19 -38.80 -15.55 -34.22
C ILE A 19 -39.68 -14.59 -33.43
N LEU A 20 -40.20 -15.02 -32.28
CA LEU A 20 -40.81 -14.17 -31.27
C LEU A 20 -40.85 -14.92 -29.94
N VAL A 21 -40.43 -14.23 -28.88
CA VAL A 21 -40.42 -14.62 -27.44
C VAL A 21 -39.26 -15.58 -27.08
N LEU A 22 -38.18 -15.12 -26.43
CA LEU A 22 -38.12 -14.79 -25.00
C LEU A 22 -37.10 -13.66 -24.72
N LEU A 23 -37.57 -12.42 -24.60
CA LEU A 23 -36.85 -11.30 -23.97
C LEU A 23 -37.62 -10.93 -22.70
N ALA A 24 -37.53 -11.79 -21.68
CA ALA A 24 -38.03 -11.52 -20.34
C ALA A 24 -37.34 -12.50 -19.37
N GLY A 25 -36.12 -12.16 -18.93
CA GLY A 25 -35.39 -13.01 -18.00
C GLY A 25 -33.94 -12.62 -17.76
N ALA A 26 -33.64 -11.33 -17.54
CA ALA A 26 -32.34 -10.90 -17.01
C ALA A 26 -32.41 -9.47 -16.43
N LEU A 27 -33.29 -9.23 -15.46
CA LEU A 27 -33.27 -8.01 -14.65
C LEU A 27 -33.48 -8.31 -13.15
N VAL A 28 -32.93 -9.44 -12.69
CA VAL A 28 -32.57 -9.57 -11.29
C VAL A 28 -31.05 -9.57 -11.28
N GLY A 29 -30.47 -8.38 -11.22
CA GLY A 29 -29.06 -8.23 -10.89
C GLY A 29 -28.89 -8.78 -9.48
N CYS A 30 -28.53 -10.06 -9.36
CA CYS A 30 -27.96 -10.59 -8.13
C CYS A 30 -26.63 -9.87 -7.94
N THR A 31 -26.65 -8.70 -7.30
CA THR A 31 -25.43 -8.13 -6.74
C THR A 31 -25.03 -9.06 -5.62
N THR A 32 -24.05 -9.93 -5.87
CA THR A 32 -23.38 -10.68 -4.80
C THR A 32 -22.91 -9.66 -3.77
N LYS A 33 -23.19 -9.90 -2.49
CA LYS A 33 -22.67 -9.05 -1.41
C LYS A 33 -21.16 -8.97 -1.55
N ALA A 34 -20.60 -7.79 -1.34
CA ALA A 34 -19.17 -7.62 -1.43
C ALA A 34 -18.51 -8.27 -0.20
N GLU A 35 -17.41 -8.98 -0.41
CA GLU A 35 -16.66 -9.67 0.64
C GLU A 35 -15.20 -9.20 0.64
N PHE A 36 -14.58 -9.25 1.81
CA PHE A 36 -13.14 -9.04 1.91
C PHE A 36 -12.43 -10.32 1.48
N SER A 37 -11.59 -10.23 0.46
CA SER A 37 -10.72 -11.35 0.06
C SER A 37 -9.66 -11.62 1.13
N GLU A 38 -9.35 -12.91 1.33
CA GLU A 38 -8.25 -13.32 2.18
C GLU A 38 -6.89 -12.92 1.59
N ASN A 39 -5.89 -12.74 2.46
CA ASN A 39 -4.52 -12.47 2.04
C ASN A 39 -3.76 -13.72 1.58
N ALA A 40 -4.20 -14.31 0.47
CA ALA A 40 -3.63 -15.52 -0.11
C ALA A 40 -2.11 -15.42 -0.38
N VAL A 41 -1.63 -14.25 -0.80
CA VAL A 41 -0.18 -14.00 -0.98
C VAL A 41 0.55 -14.16 0.35
N TYR A 42 0.05 -13.55 1.42
CA TYR A 42 0.73 -13.64 2.71
C TYR A 42 0.63 -15.04 3.33
N ILE A 43 -0.50 -15.72 3.14
CA ILE A 43 -0.69 -17.11 3.56
C ILE A 43 0.34 -18.01 2.87
N LEU A 44 0.40 -18.01 1.53
CA LEU A 44 1.36 -18.82 0.78
C LEU A 44 2.81 -18.53 1.20
N LYS A 45 3.13 -17.25 1.41
CA LYS A 45 4.46 -16.88 1.93
C LYS A 45 4.76 -17.50 3.28
N GLN A 46 3.80 -17.50 4.22
CA GLN A 46 4.01 -18.14 5.51
C GLN A 46 4.14 -19.65 5.36
N GLU A 47 3.32 -20.29 4.51
CA GLU A 47 3.39 -21.74 4.27
C GLU A 47 4.77 -22.16 3.74
N LEU A 48 5.30 -21.44 2.75
CA LEU A 48 6.64 -21.67 2.19
C LEU A 48 7.74 -21.42 3.23
N ALA A 49 7.61 -20.38 4.05
CA ALA A 49 8.61 -20.03 5.06
C ALA A 49 8.64 -21.00 6.26
N SER A 50 7.48 -21.47 6.72
CA SER A 50 7.36 -22.38 7.85
C SER A 50 7.36 -23.86 7.45
N ASN A 51 7.27 -24.15 6.14
CA ASN A 51 7.07 -25.49 5.60
C ASN A 51 5.86 -26.19 6.25
N ALA A 52 4.75 -25.46 6.38
CA ALA A 52 3.51 -25.94 7.00
C ALA A 52 2.29 -25.42 6.23
N GLU A 53 1.29 -26.27 6.01
CA GLU A 53 0.07 -25.92 5.29
C GLU A 53 -0.90 -25.10 6.17
N PHE A 54 -1.54 -24.09 5.57
CA PHE A 54 -2.65 -23.38 6.16
C PHE A 54 -3.94 -24.16 5.91
N SER A 55 -4.25 -25.06 6.85
CA SER A 55 -5.37 -26.00 6.69
C SER A 55 -6.70 -25.31 6.38
N GLN A 56 -7.61 -26.02 5.69
CA GLN A 56 -8.97 -25.54 5.41
C GLN A 56 -9.69 -25.04 6.67
N GLN A 57 -9.46 -25.67 7.82
CA GLN A 57 -10.05 -25.23 9.07
C GLN A 57 -9.50 -23.85 9.50
N ARG A 58 -8.19 -23.60 9.34
CA ARG A 58 -7.59 -22.28 9.66
C ARG A 58 -8.11 -21.18 8.75
N HIS A 59 -8.41 -21.47 7.47
CA HIS A 59 -9.10 -20.52 6.59
C HIS A 59 -10.47 -20.13 7.15
N LEU A 60 -11.28 -21.11 7.55
CA LEU A 60 -12.60 -20.87 8.14
C LEU A 60 -12.48 -20.08 9.45
N ASP A 61 -11.55 -20.43 10.33
CA ASP A 61 -11.31 -19.75 11.61
C ASP A 61 -10.91 -18.29 11.39
N LEU A 62 -9.99 -18.06 10.45
CA LEU A 62 -9.54 -16.72 10.10
C LEU A 62 -10.71 -15.90 9.54
N ALA A 63 -11.48 -16.45 8.61
CA ALA A 63 -12.64 -15.78 8.04
C ALA A 63 -13.68 -15.41 9.11
N ASP A 64 -14.02 -16.34 10.01
CA ASP A 64 -14.97 -16.13 11.10
C ASP A 64 -14.48 -15.06 12.09
N VAL A 65 -13.21 -15.13 12.48
CA VAL A 65 -12.58 -14.14 13.38
C VAL A 65 -12.56 -12.75 12.74
N MET A 66 -12.12 -12.66 11.48
CA MET A 66 -12.04 -11.38 10.78
C MET A 66 -13.43 -10.78 10.52
N ALA A 67 -14.43 -11.58 10.16
CA ALA A 67 -15.81 -11.14 9.99
C ALA A 67 -16.45 -10.72 11.32
N GLY A 68 -16.21 -11.47 12.40
CA GLY A 68 -16.70 -11.12 13.73
C GLY A 68 -16.10 -9.83 14.27
N MET A 69 -14.80 -9.62 14.04
CA MET A 69 -14.06 -8.47 14.58
C MET A 69 -14.25 -7.20 13.75
N PHE A 70 -14.16 -7.31 12.42
CA PHE A 70 -14.16 -6.16 11.51
C PHE A 70 -15.42 -6.08 10.65
N GLY A 71 -16.25 -7.11 10.57
CA GLY A 71 -17.46 -7.09 9.75
C GLY A 71 -17.16 -7.29 8.26
N THR A 72 -18.00 -6.70 7.41
CA THR A 72 -17.95 -6.88 5.95
C THR A 72 -17.65 -5.56 5.23
N PRO A 73 -17.31 -5.57 3.93
CA PRO A 73 -17.18 -4.36 3.15
C PRO A 73 -18.46 -3.50 3.09
N ASP A 74 -19.62 -4.09 3.35
CA ASP A 74 -20.91 -3.39 3.40
C ASP A 74 -21.24 -2.86 4.79
N GLU A 75 -20.91 -3.64 5.81
CA GLU A 75 -21.26 -3.43 7.21
C GLU A 75 -19.99 -3.61 8.08
N PRO A 76 -19.10 -2.60 8.14
CA PRO A 76 -17.87 -2.68 8.92
C PRO A 76 -18.14 -2.46 10.41
N ASN A 77 -17.33 -3.11 11.23
CA ASN A 77 -17.33 -3.01 12.69
C ASN A 77 -16.03 -2.34 13.17
N VAL A 78 -16.15 -1.55 14.24
CA VAL A 78 -14.98 -1.12 15.03
C VAL A 78 -14.73 -2.16 16.11
N PRO A 79 -13.56 -2.83 16.12
CA PRO A 79 -13.31 -3.88 17.09
C PRO A 79 -13.14 -3.33 18.50
N LYS A 80 -13.54 -4.11 19.50
CA LYS A 80 -13.36 -3.78 20.93
C LYS A 80 -12.07 -4.41 21.43
N LEU A 81 -11.07 -3.59 21.73
CA LEU A 81 -9.69 -4.01 22.01
C LEU A 81 -9.21 -3.63 23.42
N GLY A 82 -10.08 -3.83 24.42
CA GLY A 82 -9.75 -3.51 25.82
C GLY A 82 -9.46 -2.03 26.01
N ASP A 83 -8.24 -1.73 26.49
CA ASP A 83 -7.79 -0.37 26.83
C ASP A 83 -7.31 0.44 25.61
N VAL A 84 -7.18 -0.17 24.43
CA VAL A 84 -6.78 0.55 23.22
C VAL A 84 -7.92 1.46 22.74
N GLU A 85 -7.68 2.77 22.74
CA GLU A 85 -8.64 3.79 22.34
C GLU A 85 -8.79 3.90 20.80
N ILE A 86 -9.12 2.79 20.13
CA ILE A 86 -9.25 2.71 18.67
C ILE A 86 -10.31 3.67 18.10
N SER A 87 -11.31 4.04 18.91
CA SER A 87 -12.32 5.03 18.54
C SER A 87 -11.74 6.43 18.28
N LYS A 88 -10.53 6.73 18.78
CA LYS A 88 -9.82 7.98 18.45
C LYS A 88 -9.36 8.04 17.00
N ILE A 89 -9.17 6.89 16.36
CA ILE A 89 -8.66 6.79 14.99
C ILE A 89 -9.68 6.20 14.00
N LEU A 90 -10.68 5.48 14.48
CA LEU A 90 -11.79 4.91 13.70
C LEU A 90 -13.14 5.39 14.25
N ASP A 91 -13.84 6.22 13.49
CA ASP A 91 -15.19 6.67 13.83
C ASP A 91 -16.24 5.81 13.10
N ALA A 92 -17.21 5.27 13.84
CA ALA A 92 -18.21 4.36 13.27
C ALA A 92 -19.13 5.04 12.24
N THR A 93 -19.39 6.34 12.40
CA THR A 93 -20.20 7.12 11.44
C THR A 93 -19.44 7.29 10.13
N HIS A 94 -18.15 7.63 10.22
CA HIS A 94 -17.24 7.71 9.09
C HIS A 94 -17.09 6.38 8.36
N LEU A 95 -16.98 5.26 9.10
CA LEU A 95 -16.95 3.93 8.47
C LEU A 95 -18.25 3.63 7.71
N TYR A 96 -19.41 3.93 8.29
CA TYR A 96 -20.70 3.75 7.62
C TYR A 96 -20.82 4.57 6.34
N VAL A 97 -20.36 5.82 6.35
CA VAL A 97 -20.38 6.71 5.17
C VAL A 97 -19.43 6.21 4.08
N ALA A 98 -18.26 5.68 4.44
CA ALA A 98 -17.29 5.20 3.46
C ALA A 98 -17.60 3.81 2.89
N SER A 99 -18.27 2.95 3.65
CA SER A 99 -18.54 1.54 3.30
C SER A 99 -19.84 1.34 2.52
N GLY A 100 -20.05 0.11 2.04
CA GLY A 100 -21.29 -0.24 1.35
C GLY A 100 -21.32 0.10 -0.14
N PRO A 101 -22.43 -0.28 -0.80
CA PRO A 101 -22.68 0.12 -2.18
C PRO A 101 -22.86 1.64 -2.28
N VAL A 102 -22.43 2.20 -3.41
CA VAL A 102 -22.60 3.63 -3.71
C VAL A 102 -24.08 3.98 -3.69
N SER A 103 -24.45 4.87 -2.78
CA SER A 103 -25.84 5.28 -2.58
C SER A 103 -25.90 6.66 -1.91
N SER A 104 -27.07 7.28 -1.92
CA SER A 104 -27.35 8.48 -1.14
C SER A 104 -28.69 8.35 -0.44
N ASP A 105 -28.82 8.98 0.74
CA ASP A 105 -30.08 9.03 1.45
C ASP A 105 -31.03 10.11 0.91
N GLU A 106 -32.25 10.20 1.45
CA GLU A 106 -33.25 11.20 1.03
C GLU A 106 -32.79 12.66 1.19
N ARG A 107 -31.76 12.91 2.00
CA ARG A 107 -31.16 14.23 2.22
C ARG A 107 -29.90 14.45 1.36
N GLY A 108 -29.60 13.52 0.46
CA GLY A 108 -28.43 13.56 -0.42
C GLY A 108 -27.10 13.24 0.28
N ARG A 109 -27.10 12.66 1.49
CA ARG A 109 -25.86 12.26 2.15
C ARG A 109 -25.32 10.98 1.51
N ALA A 110 -24.08 11.01 1.07
CA ALA A 110 -23.43 9.90 0.39
C ALA A 110 -23.12 8.72 1.34
N ARG A 111 -23.14 7.51 0.77
CA ARG A 111 -22.64 6.26 1.34
C ARG A 111 -21.88 5.49 0.26
N GLY A 112 -20.87 4.70 0.66
CA GLY A 112 -20.06 3.91 -0.26
C GLY A 112 -18.96 4.70 -0.95
N LEU A 113 -18.50 5.81 -0.33
CA LEU A 113 -17.49 6.70 -0.90
C LEU A 113 -16.22 5.97 -1.32
N TYR A 114 -15.77 4.97 -0.55
CA TYR A 114 -14.58 4.21 -0.91
C TYR A 114 -14.78 3.41 -2.20
N ARG A 115 -15.97 2.84 -2.41
CA ARG A 115 -16.27 2.14 -3.66
C ARG A 115 -16.40 3.09 -4.84
N GLU A 116 -16.98 4.26 -4.60
CA GLU A 116 -17.12 5.30 -5.61
C GLU A 116 -15.76 5.83 -6.09
N HIS A 117 -14.83 6.06 -5.15
CA HIS A 117 -13.61 6.82 -5.44
C HIS A 117 -12.32 6.01 -5.45
N CYS A 118 -12.23 4.91 -4.69
CA CYS A 118 -10.96 4.27 -4.37
C CYS A 118 -10.88 2.82 -4.89
N ALA A 119 -11.96 2.05 -4.77
CA ALA A 119 -11.94 0.60 -4.99
C ALA A 119 -11.57 0.17 -6.42
N HIS A 120 -11.83 1.02 -7.42
CA HIS A 120 -11.44 0.73 -8.80
C HIS A 120 -9.91 0.57 -8.97
N CYS A 121 -9.13 1.29 -8.16
CA CYS A 121 -7.66 1.16 -8.08
C CYS A 121 -7.23 0.27 -6.91
N HIS A 122 -7.68 0.57 -5.70
CA HIS A 122 -7.16 -0.05 -4.48
C HIS A 122 -7.83 -1.38 -4.10
N GLY A 123 -8.87 -1.80 -4.84
CA GLY A 123 -9.64 -3.01 -4.53
C GLY A 123 -10.60 -2.78 -3.35
N VAL A 124 -11.67 -3.58 -3.29
CA VAL A 124 -12.65 -3.52 -2.18
C VAL A 124 -11.98 -3.90 -0.85
N THR A 125 -11.04 -4.84 -0.89
CA THR A 125 -10.24 -5.29 0.26
C THR A 125 -9.11 -4.32 0.63
N GLY A 126 -8.81 -3.34 -0.23
CA GLY A 126 -7.63 -2.51 -0.06
C GLY A 126 -6.33 -3.23 -0.39
N ASP A 127 -6.37 -4.28 -1.20
CA ASP A 127 -5.22 -5.10 -1.61
C ASP A 127 -4.38 -4.47 -2.74
N GLY A 128 -4.77 -3.29 -3.23
CA GLY A 128 -4.08 -2.64 -4.34
C GLY A 128 -4.31 -3.32 -5.68
N ALA A 129 -5.23 -4.29 -5.76
CA ALA A 129 -5.53 -5.11 -6.93
C ALA A 129 -6.93 -4.82 -7.51
N GLY A 130 -7.36 -3.54 -7.47
CA GLY A 130 -8.59 -3.13 -8.12
C GLY A 130 -8.57 -3.37 -9.64
N PRO A 131 -9.73 -3.39 -10.32
CA PRO A 131 -9.84 -3.73 -11.74
C PRO A 131 -8.96 -2.89 -12.67
N THR A 132 -8.56 -1.67 -12.28
CA THR A 132 -7.65 -0.83 -13.08
C THR A 132 -6.19 -0.96 -12.68
N ALA A 133 -5.88 -1.61 -11.56
CA ALA A 133 -4.55 -1.59 -10.94
C ALA A 133 -3.42 -2.07 -11.87
N ALA A 134 -3.66 -3.14 -12.63
CA ALA A 134 -2.68 -3.71 -13.55
C ALA A 134 -2.18 -2.72 -14.62
N PHE A 135 -3.01 -1.74 -15.00
CA PHE A 135 -2.70 -0.73 -16.00
C PHE A 135 -1.98 0.50 -15.43
N LEU A 136 -1.83 0.60 -14.11
CA LEU A 136 -1.25 1.76 -13.44
C LEU A 136 0.23 1.55 -13.15
N ASN A 137 1.01 2.62 -13.27
CA ASN A 137 2.41 2.66 -12.84
C ASN A 137 2.68 3.99 -12.11
N PRO A 138 2.96 3.97 -10.79
CA PRO A 138 3.12 2.79 -9.93
C PRO A 138 1.78 2.09 -9.66
N TYR A 139 1.83 0.85 -9.18
CA TYR A 139 0.63 0.17 -8.69
C TYR A 139 0.00 0.92 -7.51
N PRO A 140 -1.34 0.82 -7.34
CA PRO A 140 -2.04 1.28 -6.16
C PRO A 140 -1.47 0.65 -4.88
N ARG A 141 -1.72 1.31 -3.75
CA ARG A 141 -1.28 0.83 -2.45
C ARG A 141 -2.10 -0.37 -2.00
N ASP A 142 -1.41 -1.46 -1.65
CA ASP A 142 -1.97 -2.49 -0.77
C ASP A 142 -1.88 -1.96 0.68
N TYR A 143 -3.05 -1.66 1.23
CA TYR A 143 -3.24 -1.16 2.59
C TYR A 143 -3.05 -2.24 3.64
N ARG A 144 -3.20 -3.52 3.29
CA ARG A 144 -3.17 -4.64 4.25
C ARG A 144 -1.81 -4.84 4.91
N MET A 145 -0.73 -4.35 4.29
CA MET A 145 0.60 -4.34 4.92
C MET A 145 0.77 -3.24 5.97
N GLY A 146 -0.09 -2.21 5.99
CA GLY A 146 0.08 -1.07 6.88
C GLY A 146 1.32 -0.22 6.60
N ILE A 147 1.85 -0.28 5.37
CA ILE A 147 3.08 0.42 4.95
C ILE A 147 2.74 1.62 4.07
N PHE A 148 3.10 2.82 4.51
CA PHE A 148 2.79 4.08 3.82
C PHE A 148 4.06 4.85 3.45
N LYS A 149 4.17 5.24 2.18
CA LYS A 149 5.37 5.91 1.63
C LYS A 149 5.57 7.33 2.12
N PHE A 150 4.48 8.10 2.21
CA PHE A 150 4.53 9.55 2.35
C PHE A 150 3.99 9.95 3.72
N LYS A 151 4.83 9.84 4.74
CA LYS A 151 4.46 10.07 6.14
C LYS A 151 5.50 10.81 6.97
N SER A 152 5.04 11.55 7.95
CA SER A 152 5.82 12.35 8.88
C SER A 152 6.49 11.53 9.98
N THR A 153 6.09 10.28 10.18
CA THR A 153 6.69 9.37 11.17
C THR A 153 7.95 8.66 10.64
N PRO A 154 8.89 8.27 11.51
CA PRO A 154 10.09 7.50 11.15
C PRO A 154 9.78 6.19 10.41
N LYS A 155 10.79 5.63 9.73
CA LYS A 155 10.72 4.30 9.09
C LYS A 155 10.10 3.26 10.02
N GLY A 156 9.06 2.56 9.53
CA GLY A 156 8.29 1.56 10.30
C GLY A 156 7.10 2.12 11.09
N GLY A 157 7.05 3.44 11.35
CA GLY A 157 5.91 4.09 12.01
C GLY A 157 4.67 4.20 11.10
N LYS A 158 3.49 4.37 11.70
CA LYS A 158 2.22 4.55 10.97
C LYS A 158 2.04 5.99 10.49
N PRO A 159 1.28 6.25 9.40
CA PRO A 159 1.00 7.62 8.98
C PRO A 159 0.11 8.32 10.02
N THR A 160 0.34 9.61 10.22
CA THR A 160 -0.59 10.45 10.99
C THR A 160 -1.88 10.70 10.22
N HIS A 161 -2.86 11.27 10.89
CA HIS A 161 -4.10 11.76 10.29
C HIS A 161 -3.80 12.77 9.20
N GLU A 162 -2.93 13.72 9.52
CA GLU A 162 -2.56 14.78 8.59
C GLU A 162 -1.79 14.22 7.39
N ASP A 163 -0.96 13.19 7.56
CA ASP A 163 -0.29 12.52 6.44
C ASP A 163 -1.30 11.93 5.44
N LEU A 164 -2.33 11.23 5.93
CA LEU A 164 -3.38 10.66 5.08
C LEU A 164 -4.24 11.74 4.43
N LYS A 165 -4.57 12.79 5.20
CA LYS A 165 -5.33 13.95 4.70
C LYS A 165 -4.58 14.70 3.61
N ASP A 166 -3.29 14.97 3.80
CA ASP A 166 -2.45 15.64 2.81
C ASP A 166 -2.42 14.85 1.49
N ILE A 167 -2.39 13.52 1.55
CA ILE A 167 -2.43 12.66 0.35
C ILE A 167 -3.78 12.72 -0.36
N LEU A 168 -4.90 12.66 0.36
CA LEU A 168 -6.21 12.78 -0.28
C LEU A 168 -6.42 14.18 -0.88
N VAL A 169 -6.06 15.23 -0.14
CA VAL A 169 -6.26 16.61 -0.59
C VAL A 169 -5.38 16.93 -1.79
N ASN A 170 -4.11 16.52 -1.80
CA ASN A 170 -3.19 16.90 -2.87
C ASN A 170 -3.08 15.87 -4.00
N GLY A 171 -3.55 14.63 -3.78
CA GLY A 171 -3.22 13.50 -4.62
C GLY A 171 -1.73 13.15 -4.56
N ILE A 172 -1.28 12.29 -5.48
CA ILE A 172 0.13 11.92 -5.58
C ILE A 172 0.64 12.33 -6.98
N PRO A 173 1.35 13.46 -7.10
CA PRO A 173 1.81 13.98 -8.39
C PRO A 173 2.63 12.96 -9.20
N GLY A 174 2.35 12.87 -10.50
CA GLY A 174 3.02 11.92 -11.40
C GLY A 174 2.59 10.46 -11.17
N THR A 175 1.37 10.24 -10.66
CA THR A 175 0.70 8.94 -10.56
C THR A 175 -0.78 9.10 -10.92
N ALA A 176 -1.53 7.99 -10.90
CA ALA A 176 -2.98 8.01 -11.13
C ALA A 176 -3.82 8.43 -9.91
N MET A 177 -3.22 8.62 -8.72
CA MET A 177 -3.95 9.01 -7.51
C MET A 177 -4.31 10.51 -7.57
N PRO A 178 -5.58 10.88 -7.79
CA PRO A 178 -5.98 12.26 -8.01
C PRO A 178 -6.12 13.03 -6.70
N SER A 179 -6.34 14.34 -6.81
CA SER A 179 -6.76 15.17 -5.68
C SER A 179 -8.26 15.00 -5.41
N PHE A 180 -8.61 14.81 -4.15
CA PHE A 180 -9.98 14.76 -3.65
C PHE A 180 -10.39 16.04 -2.90
N LYS A 181 -9.66 17.14 -3.09
CA LYS A 181 -9.94 18.43 -2.44
C LYS A 181 -11.36 18.98 -2.68
N VAL A 182 -12.01 18.51 -3.74
CA VAL A 182 -13.40 18.86 -4.07
C VAL A 182 -14.43 18.23 -3.14
N LEU A 183 -14.08 17.15 -2.44
CA LEU A 183 -14.97 16.49 -1.50
C LEU A 183 -15.13 17.34 -0.21
N PRO A 184 -16.34 17.37 0.38
CA PRO A 184 -16.56 17.92 1.71
C PRO A 184 -15.63 17.31 2.76
N ASN A 185 -15.26 18.09 3.79
CA ASN A 185 -14.33 17.61 4.81
C ASN A 185 -14.81 16.32 5.48
N ASN A 186 -16.10 16.19 5.83
CA ASN A 186 -16.64 14.96 6.44
C ASN A 186 -16.48 13.73 5.54
N GLU A 187 -16.51 13.88 4.22
CA GLU A 187 -16.30 12.79 3.27
C GLU A 187 -14.82 12.41 3.18
N LEU A 188 -13.92 13.40 3.24
CA LEU A 188 -12.48 13.14 3.38
C LEU A 188 -12.16 12.41 4.68
N GLU A 189 -12.73 12.84 5.81
CA GLU A 189 -12.56 12.17 7.11
C GLU A 189 -13.10 10.72 7.07
N ALA A 190 -14.22 10.49 6.38
CA ALA A 190 -14.76 9.15 6.15
C ALA A 190 -13.79 8.25 5.38
N LEU A 191 -13.22 8.74 4.29
CA LEU A 191 -12.22 8.02 3.50
C LEU A 191 -10.93 7.74 4.30
N ILE A 192 -10.44 8.70 5.09
CA ILE A 192 -9.26 8.51 5.96
C ILE A 192 -9.53 7.39 6.99
N SER A 193 -10.68 7.46 7.66
CA SER A 193 -11.08 6.45 8.64
C SER A 193 -11.18 5.06 7.99
N TYR A 194 -11.71 4.97 6.78
CA TYR A 194 -11.85 3.69 6.08
C TYR A 194 -10.51 3.12 5.60
N VAL A 195 -9.58 3.95 5.12
CA VAL A 195 -8.22 3.51 4.78
C VAL A 195 -7.48 2.99 6.02
N ARG A 196 -7.59 3.68 7.16
CA ARG A 196 -7.06 3.18 8.45
C ARG A 196 -7.68 1.85 8.82
N TYR A 197 -8.99 1.71 8.69
CA TYR A 197 -9.71 0.47 8.98
C TYR A 197 -9.23 -0.68 8.10
N LEU A 198 -9.07 -0.48 6.78
CA LEU A 198 -8.54 -1.51 5.88
C LEU A 198 -7.11 -1.91 6.24
N SER A 199 -6.27 -0.95 6.63
CA SER A 199 -4.91 -1.25 7.07
C SER A 199 -4.86 -2.01 8.39
N ILE A 200 -5.59 -1.55 9.42
CA ILE A 200 -5.66 -2.26 10.71
C ILE A 200 -6.20 -3.67 10.51
N ARG A 201 -7.31 -3.82 9.75
CA ARG A 201 -7.88 -5.13 9.42
C ARG A 201 -6.83 -6.04 8.75
N GLY A 202 -6.17 -5.55 7.70
CA GLY A 202 -5.21 -6.37 6.96
C GLY A 202 -3.93 -6.69 7.75
N GLU A 203 -3.49 -5.80 8.63
CA GLU A 203 -2.38 -6.09 9.54
C GLU A 203 -2.76 -7.13 10.59
N VAL A 204 -3.97 -7.06 11.15
CA VAL A 204 -4.48 -8.09 12.07
C VAL A 204 -4.60 -9.43 11.34
N GLU A 205 -5.15 -9.45 10.12
CA GLU A 205 -5.20 -10.66 9.30
C GLU A 205 -3.82 -11.31 9.14
N ARG A 206 -2.80 -10.50 8.81
CA ARG A 206 -1.42 -10.98 8.69
C ARG A 206 -0.86 -11.48 10.02
N SER A 207 -1.09 -10.76 11.12
CA SER A 207 -0.68 -11.21 12.46
C SER A 207 -1.31 -12.55 12.84
N LEU A 208 -2.59 -12.77 12.53
CA LEU A 208 -3.28 -14.02 12.84
C LEU A 208 -2.84 -15.17 11.91
N VAL A 209 -2.55 -14.89 10.64
CA VAL A 209 -1.93 -15.87 9.74
C VAL A 209 -0.57 -16.28 10.30
N PHE A 210 0.26 -15.32 10.71
CA PHE A 210 1.57 -15.59 11.30
C PHE A 210 1.46 -16.45 12.58
N LEU A 211 0.56 -16.08 13.50
CA LEU A 211 0.26 -16.85 14.72
C LEU A 211 -0.11 -18.30 14.37
N ALA A 212 -1.05 -18.47 13.43
CA ALA A 212 -1.53 -19.78 13.05
C ALA A 212 -0.44 -20.66 12.42
N THR A 213 0.46 -20.10 11.61
CA THR A 213 1.51 -20.89 10.93
C THR A 213 2.76 -21.12 11.76
N ASN A 214 3.14 -20.18 12.62
CA ASN A 214 4.45 -20.18 13.29
C ASN A 214 4.40 -20.47 14.79
N GLU A 215 3.26 -20.25 15.44
CA GLU A 215 3.17 -20.37 16.90
C GLU A 215 2.19 -21.44 17.36
N LEU A 216 1.11 -21.68 16.60
CA LEU A 216 0.15 -22.72 16.89
C LEU A 216 0.60 -24.09 16.35
N GLY A 217 0.37 -25.14 17.13
CA GLY A 217 0.54 -26.52 16.71
C GLY A 217 -0.33 -26.86 15.49
N ALA A 218 0.07 -27.86 14.69
CA ALA A 218 -0.63 -28.24 13.46
C ALA A 218 -2.13 -28.59 13.69
N ASP A 219 -2.45 -29.19 14.83
CA ASP A 219 -3.81 -29.56 15.23
C ASP A 219 -4.52 -28.47 16.05
N GLU A 220 -3.82 -27.39 16.39
CA GLU A 220 -4.39 -26.27 17.14
C GLU A 220 -5.16 -25.32 16.23
N ARG A 221 -6.31 -24.87 16.74
CA ARG A 221 -7.21 -23.96 16.04
C ARG A 221 -6.98 -22.52 16.47
N LEU A 222 -7.08 -21.61 15.51
CA LEU A 222 -7.03 -20.17 15.75
C LEU A 222 -8.23 -19.74 16.60
N PHE A 223 -9.43 -20.23 16.24
CA PHE A 223 -10.63 -20.04 17.03
C PHE A 223 -11.60 -21.20 16.80
N ASP A 224 -11.97 -21.92 17.87
CA ASP A 224 -12.91 -23.03 17.78
C ASP A 224 -14.27 -22.65 18.38
N ILE A 225 -15.23 -22.34 17.52
CA ILE A 225 -16.60 -22.00 17.93
C ILE A 225 -17.30 -23.13 18.71
N SER A 226 -16.89 -24.38 18.48
CA SER A 226 -17.47 -25.58 19.11
C SER A 226 -16.83 -25.91 20.46
N ALA A 227 -15.70 -25.28 20.79
CA ALA A 227 -15.01 -25.51 22.05
C ALA A 227 -15.80 -24.99 23.28
N PRO A 228 -15.47 -25.49 24.49
CA PRO A 228 -16.00 -24.95 25.74
C PRO A 228 -15.78 -23.43 25.88
N ALA A 229 -16.60 -22.79 26.70
CA ALA A 229 -16.59 -21.33 26.85
C ALA A 229 -15.23 -20.80 27.33
N GLU A 230 -14.55 -21.55 28.18
CA GLU A 230 -13.24 -21.22 28.74
C GLU A 230 -12.18 -21.16 27.64
N VAL A 231 -12.13 -22.18 26.77
CA VAL A 231 -11.19 -22.25 25.64
C VAL A 231 -11.45 -21.13 24.64
N LYS A 232 -12.73 -20.87 24.30
CA LYS A 232 -13.09 -19.75 23.42
C LYS A 232 -12.70 -18.40 24.00
N SER A 233 -12.84 -18.23 25.31
CA SER A 233 -12.44 -17.00 25.99
C SER A 233 -10.93 -16.78 25.91
N GLU A 234 -10.13 -17.83 26.09
CA GLU A 234 -8.67 -17.82 25.97
C GLU A 234 -8.23 -17.48 24.54
N GLN A 235 -8.73 -18.22 23.54
CA GLN A 235 -8.45 -17.97 22.13
C GLN A 235 -8.83 -16.53 21.72
N ALA A 236 -10.02 -16.08 22.12
CA ALA A 236 -10.48 -14.73 21.82
C ALA A 236 -9.64 -13.66 22.54
N SER A 237 -9.06 -13.97 23.71
CA SER A 237 -8.16 -13.05 24.41
C SER A 237 -6.86 -12.88 23.64
N LEU A 238 -6.25 -13.99 23.21
CA LEU A 238 -5.03 -13.98 22.40
C LEU A 238 -5.22 -13.21 21.09
N ILE A 239 -6.31 -13.49 20.37
CA ILE A 239 -6.65 -12.77 19.13
C ILE A 239 -6.79 -11.27 19.37
N ARG A 240 -7.44 -10.86 20.48
CA ARG A 240 -7.59 -9.44 20.83
C ARG A 240 -6.27 -8.79 21.20
N GLU A 241 -5.33 -9.52 21.79
CA GLU A 241 -3.98 -9.03 22.10
C GLU A 241 -3.23 -8.67 20.82
N TYR A 242 -3.17 -9.59 19.85
CA TYR A 242 -2.60 -9.32 18.53
C TYR A 242 -3.25 -8.13 17.83
N ALA A 243 -4.58 -8.04 17.88
CA ALA A 243 -5.31 -6.91 17.30
C ALA A 243 -5.04 -5.59 18.04
N ALA A 244 -4.91 -5.63 19.37
CA ALA A 244 -4.59 -4.47 20.20
C ALA A 244 -3.18 -3.94 19.89
N GLU A 245 -2.18 -4.80 19.71
CA GLU A 245 -0.82 -4.38 19.33
C GLU A 245 -0.79 -3.66 17.98
N VAL A 246 -1.53 -4.16 17.00
CA VAL A 246 -1.68 -3.51 15.69
C VAL A 246 -2.35 -2.15 15.86
N ALA A 247 -3.50 -2.09 16.53
CA ALA A 247 -4.26 -0.86 16.70
C ALA A 247 -3.49 0.20 17.52
N GLN A 248 -2.72 -0.21 18.52
CA GLN A 248 -1.93 0.70 19.36
C GLN A 248 -0.88 1.45 18.53
N LYS A 249 -0.21 0.78 17.58
CA LYS A 249 0.74 1.43 16.66
C LYS A 249 0.09 2.55 15.84
N TRP A 250 -1.20 2.41 15.51
CA TRP A 250 -1.97 3.44 14.80
C TRP A 250 -2.42 4.57 15.73
N VAL A 251 -2.80 4.27 16.97
CA VAL A 251 -3.14 5.27 17.99
C VAL A 251 -1.93 6.16 18.31
N ASP A 252 -0.74 5.56 18.41
CA ASP A 252 0.49 6.27 18.79
C ASP A 252 1.09 7.10 17.65
N ALA A 253 0.60 6.95 16.41
CA ALA A 253 1.20 7.53 15.20
C ALA A 253 1.42 9.04 15.31
N GLU A 254 0.45 9.78 15.85
CA GLU A 254 0.53 11.25 16.02
C GLU A 254 1.71 11.66 16.90
N SER A 255 1.95 10.93 17.98
CA SER A 255 3.04 11.22 18.92
C SER A 255 4.42 10.91 18.34
N GLN A 256 4.48 10.14 17.25
CA GLN A 256 5.72 9.73 16.59
C GLN A 256 6.10 10.62 15.42
N ALA A 257 5.34 11.66 15.10
CA ALA A 257 5.65 12.57 14.00
C ALA A 257 7.03 13.21 14.22
N THR A 258 7.92 13.10 13.23
CA THR A 258 9.27 13.67 13.30
C THR A 258 9.18 15.19 13.44
N PRO A 259 9.71 15.78 14.53
CA PRO A 259 9.77 17.22 14.68
C PRO A 259 10.71 17.82 13.64
N ILE A 260 10.32 18.95 13.04
CA ILE A 260 11.13 19.60 12.02
C ILE A 260 11.33 21.05 12.40
N GLU A 261 12.59 21.41 12.60
CA GLU A 261 13.04 22.78 12.77
C GLU A 261 13.30 23.37 11.39
N SER A 262 12.68 24.52 11.12
CA SER A 262 12.92 25.24 9.88
C SER A 262 14.36 25.76 9.84
N PRO A 263 15.00 25.75 8.65
CA PRO A 263 16.34 26.31 8.53
C PRO A 263 16.29 27.83 8.70
N ASP A 264 17.44 28.42 9.05
CA ASP A 264 17.60 29.88 9.09
C ASP A 264 17.14 30.49 7.74
N PRO A 265 16.16 31.41 7.73
CA PRO A 265 15.69 32.06 6.51
C PRO A 265 16.76 32.91 5.83
N ASP A 266 17.75 33.41 6.56
CA ASP A 266 18.80 34.30 6.06
C ASP A 266 20.10 33.56 5.68
N ARG A 267 20.08 32.21 5.68
CA ARG A 267 21.23 31.39 5.30
C ARG A 267 21.72 31.69 3.88
N ASP A 268 23.02 31.58 3.66
CA ASP A 268 23.61 31.66 2.32
C ASP A 268 23.15 30.46 1.47
N MET A 269 22.16 30.71 0.62
CA MET A 269 21.57 29.71 -0.27
C MET A 269 22.60 29.14 -1.27
N VAL A 270 23.56 29.94 -1.74
CA VAL A 270 24.58 29.47 -2.70
C VAL A 270 25.53 28.51 -2.01
N ALA A 271 25.98 28.86 -0.80
CA ALA A 271 26.82 27.98 0.01
C ALA A 271 26.06 26.70 0.41
N SER A 272 24.79 26.81 0.79
CA SER A 272 23.96 25.66 1.17
C SER A 272 23.72 24.69 0.00
N ILE A 273 23.40 25.21 -1.19
CA ILE A 273 23.27 24.38 -2.41
C ILE A 273 24.59 23.68 -2.75
N LYS A 274 25.73 24.39 -2.64
CA LYS A 274 27.05 23.80 -2.88
C LYS A 274 27.34 22.65 -1.90
N HIS A 275 27.09 22.86 -0.61
CA HIS A 275 27.27 21.84 0.43
C HIS A 275 26.35 20.64 0.21
N GLY A 276 25.07 20.90 -0.11
CA GLY A 276 24.10 19.86 -0.44
C GLY A 276 24.51 19.01 -1.64
N ARG A 277 25.13 19.63 -2.65
CA ARG A 277 25.72 18.91 -3.78
C ARG A 277 26.84 17.98 -3.32
N GLU A 278 27.79 18.47 -2.52
CA GLU A 278 28.90 17.66 -1.99
C GLU A 278 28.38 16.46 -1.21
N LEU A 279 27.34 16.64 -0.38
CA LEU A 279 26.68 15.55 0.35
C LEU A 279 26.00 14.54 -0.58
N PHE A 280 25.26 15.00 -1.60
CA PHE A 280 24.51 14.14 -2.53
C PHE A 280 25.42 13.14 -3.26
N TYR A 281 26.61 13.60 -3.68
CA TYR A 281 27.62 12.78 -4.33
C TYR A 281 28.60 12.12 -3.33
N GLY A 282 28.58 12.55 -2.07
CA GLY A 282 29.46 12.07 -1.02
C GLY A 282 29.10 10.67 -0.51
N PRO A 283 30.03 10.00 0.19
CA PRO A 283 29.88 8.61 0.62
C PRO A 283 28.88 8.40 1.77
N ILE A 284 28.50 9.47 2.49
CA ILE A 284 27.60 9.40 3.64
C ILE A 284 26.14 9.38 3.18
N ALA A 285 25.68 10.44 2.50
CA ALA A 285 24.31 10.48 1.97
C ALA A 285 24.16 9.57 0.74
N ASN A 286 25.19 9.55 -0.12
CA ASN A 286 25.34 8.66 -1.29
C ASN A 286 24.09 8.55 -2.17
N CYS A 287 23.35 9.66 -2.30
CA CYS A 287 22.09 9.73 -3.04
C CYS A 287 22.29 9.39 -4.53
N VAL A 288 23.47 9.75 -5.05
CA VAL A 288 23.89 9.48 -6.43
C VAL A 288 23.84 8.00 -6.81
N LYS A 289 24.02 7.06 -5.87
CA LYS A 289 23.98 5.62 -6.16
C LYS A 289 22.67 5.20 -6.83
N CYS A 290 21.55 5.73 -6.36
CA CYS A 290 20.22 5.42 -6.89
C CYS A 290 19.74 6.49 -7.87
N HIS A 291 19.90 7.78 -7.52
CA HIS A 291 19.38 8.87 -8.35
C HIS A 291 20.23 9.18 -9.58
N GLY A 292 21.48 8.68 -9.62
CA GLY A 292 22.43 8.80 -10.72
C GLY A 292 23.12 10.16 -10.79
N ASP A 293 24.20 10.24 -11.56
CA ASP A 293 25.00 11.47 -11.72
C ASP A 293 24.19 12.62 -12.32
N SER A 294 23.23 12.27 -13.18
CA SER A 294 22.33 13.22 -13.83
C SER A 294 21.15 13.63 -12.94
N ALA A 295 20.92 12.94 -11.81
CA ALA A 295 19.73 13.06 -10.96
C ALA A 295 18.39 12.78 -11.70
N LEU A 296 18.43 12.08 -12.84
CA LEU A 296 17.25 11.67 -13.59
C LEU A 296 16.59 10.40 -13.03
N GLY A 297 17.19 9.78 -12.01
CA GLY A 297 16.79 8.46 -11.51
C GLY A 297 17.37 7.32 -12.37
N ASP A 298 18.55 7.55 -12.95
CA ASP A 298 19.23 6.67 -13.90
C ASP A 298 20.37 5.85 -13.27
N GLY A 299 20.55 5.92 -11.95
CA GLY A 299 21.45 5.06 -11.17
C GLY A 299 20.92 3.63 -10.99
N GLN A 300 20.99 3.08 -9.78
CA GLN A 300 20.45 1.76 -9.46
C GLN A 300 18.92 1.69 -9.67
N LYS A 301 18.48 0.75 -10.51
CA LYS A 301 17.07 0.57 -10.93
C LYS A 301 16.57 -0.88 -10.81
N SER A 302 17.37 -1.78 -10.26
CA SER A 302 17.08 -3.23 -10.21
C SER A 302 16.34 -3.68 -8.95
N ASP A 303 16.02 -2.75 -8.05
CA ASP A 303 15.38 -3.09 -6.78
C ASP A 303 13.85 -2.99 -6.91
N TYR A 304 13.16 -3.57 -5.96
CA TYR A 304 11.71 -3.69 -5.93
C TYR A 304 11.13 -2.91 -4.76
N ASP A 305 9.84 -2.67 -4.89
CA ASP A 305 9.03 -2.26 -3.76
C ASP A 305 8.75 -3.46 -2.84
N ASP A 306 8.55 -3.23 -1.54
CA ASP A 306 8.34 -4.29 -0.56
C ASP A 306 7.09 -5.14 -0.86
N TRP A 307 6.01 -4.57 -1.42
CA TRP A 307 4.84 -5.38 -1.86
C TRP A 307 5.24 -6.41 -2.93
N THR A 308 6.14 -6.01 -3.82
CA THR A 308 6.61 -6.86 -4.90
C THR A 308 7.64 -7.86 -4.39
N LYS A 309 8.48 -7.48 -3.41
CA LYS A 309 9.47 -8.36 -2.80
C LYS A 309 8.82 -9.53 -2.05
N GLU A 310 7.60 -9.34 -1.57
CA GLU A 310 6.82 -10.41 -0.94
C GLU A 310 6.57 -11.60 -1.88
N LEU A 311 6.62 -11.39 -3.21
CA LEU A 311 6.47 -12.42 -4.23
C LEU A 311 7.81 -13.10 -4.63
N GLU A 312 8.90 -12.80 -3.92
CA GLU A 312 10.25 -13.30 -4.21
C GLU A 312 10.65 -13.21 -5.70
N PRO A 313 10.64 -12.02 -6.31
CA PRO A 313 10.70 -11.85 -7.76
C PRO A 313 12.01 -12.29 -8.42
N THR A 314 13.00 -12.73 -7.63
CA THR A 314 14.27 -13.27 -8.10
C THR A 314 14.33 -14.80 -8.08
N ASN A 315 13.33 -15.46 -7.51
CA ASN A 315 13.17 -16.92 -7.50
C ASN A 315 12.03 -17.29 -8.45
N GLU A 316 12.36 -17.77 -9.64
CA GLU A 316 11.39 -18.00 -10.72
C GLU A 316 10.35 -19.07 -10.34
N GLU A 317 10.77 -20.16 -9.70
CA GLU A 317 9.88 -21.24 -9.25
C GLU A 317 8.85 -20.72 -8.21
N VAL A 318 9.33 -20.01 -7.19
CA VAL A 318 8.45 -19.44 -6.15
C VAL A 318 7.54 -18.35 -6.73
N LEU A 319 8.05 -17.54 -7.67
CA LEU A 319 7.24 -16.50 -8.31
C LEU A 319 6.09 -17.10 -9.14
N GLU A 320 6.31 -18.22 -9.83
CA GLU A 320 5.24 -18.91 -10.57
C GLU A 320 4.12 -19.39 -9.64
N GLU A 321 4.45 -19.89 -8.45
CA GLU A 321 3.45 -20.26 -7.43
C GLU A 321 2.60 -19.06 -7.00
N PHE A 322 3.23 -17.92 -6.71
CA PHE A 322 2.52 -16.69 -6.36
C PHE A 322 1.62 -16.18 -7.49
N LEU A 323 2.11 -16.18 -8.73
CA LEU A 323 1.31 -15.75 -9.89
C LEU A 323 0.15 -16.72 -10.18
N GLY A 324 0.30 -18.00 -9.77
CA GLY A 324 -0.75 -19.02 -9.82
C GLY A 324 -1.98 -18.72 -8.95
N LEU A 325 -1.86 -17.84 -7.95
CA LEU A 325 -2.99 -17.38 -7.12
C LEU A 325 -4.02 -16.55 -7.92
N GLY A 326 -3.68 -16.15 -9.16
CA GLY A 326 -4.63 -15.62 -10.14
C GLY A 326 -4.63 -14.09 -10.24
N SER A 327 -5.73 -13.54 -10.78
CA SER A 327 -5.82 -12.14 -11.26
C SER A 327 -5.65 -11.05 -10.20
N PHE A 328 -5.60 -11.41 -8.91
CA PHE A 328 -5.39 -10.49 -7.80
C PHE A 328 -3.90 -10.25 -7.50
N VAL A 329 -2.99 -11.03 -8.08
CA VAL A 329 -1.53 -10.86 -7.91
C VAL A 329 -0.96 -10.12 -9.11
N LEU A 330 -0.45 -8.91 -8.86
CA LEU A 330 0.15 -8.10 -9.91
C LEU A 330 1.60 -8.50 -10.13
N ALA A 331 1.99 -8.69 -11.40
CA ALA A 331 3.35 -9.05 -11.75
C ALA A 331 4.39 -8.05 -11.19
N PRO A 332 5.51 -8.54 -10.63
CA PRO A 332 6.59 -7.71 -10.12
C PRO A 332 7.05 -6.60 -11.06
N ARG A 333 7.30 -5.41 -10.50
CA ARG A 333 7.92 -4.28 -11.22
C ARG A 333 9.00 -3.65 -10.37
N ASN A 334 10.15 -3.36 -10.99
CA ASN A 334 11.20 -2.61 -10.32
C ASN A 334 10.74 -1.19 -9.98
N ILE A 335 11.11 -0.74 -8.80
CA ILE A 335 10.86 0.63 -8.38
C ILE A 335 12.00 1.53 -8.86
N HIS A 336 11.63 2.50 -9.69
CA HIS A 336 12.58 3.45 -10.25
C HIS A 336 12.65 4.72 -9.39
N PRO A 337 13.86 5.20 -9.03
CA PRO A 337 14.02 6.49 -8.38
C PRO A 337 13.42 7.63 -9.21
N ARG A 338 12.94 8.68 -8.54
CA ARG A 338 12.32 9.81 -9.24
C ARG A 338 13.37 10.60 -10.01
N ASN A 339 12.98 11.09 -11.19
CA ASN A 339 13.67 12.18 -11.86
C ASN A 339 13.52 13.46 -11.03
N LEU A 340 14.58 13.83 -10.29
CA LEU A 340 14.57 14.95 -9.37
C LEU A 340 14.57 16.30 -10.11
N ARG A 341 15.00 16.33 -11.38
CA ARG A 341 15.02 17.54 -12.23
C ARG A 341 13.64 17.97 -12.70
N GLN A 342 12.61 17.12 -12.57
CA GLN A 342 11.25 17.53 -12.92
C GLN A 342 10.64 18.51 -11.92
N GLY A 343 11.17 18.59 -10.69
CA GLY A 343 10.55 19.35 -9.61
C GLY A 343 9.18 18.80 -9.16
N VAL A 344 8.83 17.58 -9.59
CA VAL A 344 7.60 16.87 -9.23
C VAL A 344 7.94 15.74 -8.28
N TYR A 345 7.58 15.91 -7.01
CA TYR A 345 7.87 14.96 -5.94
C TYR A 345 6.55 14.37 -5.41
N ARG A 346 6.48 13.03 -5.36
CA ARG A 346 5.26 12.30 -4.99
C ARG A 346 4.80 12.57 -3.55
N GLY A 347 5.74 12.82 -2.64
CA GLY A 347 5.47 13.04 -1.22
C GLY A 347 5.31 14.51 -0.81
N GLY A 348 5.15 15.43 -1.77
CA GLY A 348 5.06 16.88 -1.53
C GLY A 348 6.28 17.67 -2.00
N ARG A 349 6.06 18.94 -2.37
CA ARG A 349 7.09 19.85 -2.94
C ARG A 349 7.58 20.93 -1.96
N ARG A 350 7.00 21.02 -0.76
CA ARG A 350 7.47 21.97 0.25
C ARG A 350 8.85 21.51 0.72
N PRO A 351 9.74 22.42 1.14
CA PRO A 351 11.05 22.04 1.68
C PRO A 351 10.95 21.02 2.82
N ILE A 352 9.95 21.20 3.69
CA ILE A 352 9.65 20.28 4.80
C ILE A 352 9.23 18.87 4.35
N ASP A 353 8.57 18.74 3.19
CA ASP A 353 8.17 17.45 2.65
C ASP A 353 9.41 16.68 2.18
N LEU A 354 10.32 17.36 1.49
CA LEU A 354 11.59 16.79 1.03
C LEU A 354 12.48 16.41 2.23
N PHE A 355 12.57 17.28 3.23
CA PHE A 355 13.28 17.02 4.47
C PHE A 355 12.78 15.71 5.10
N ARG A 356 11.46 15.52 5.24
CA ARG A 356 10.88 14.27 5.78
C ARG A 356 11.30 13.04 4.99
N ARG A 357 11.35 13.11 3.66
CA ARG A 357 11.72 11.97 2.81
C ARG A 357 13.20 11.59 2.96
N VAL A 358 14.08 12.58 3.10
CA VAL A 358 15.50 12.32 3.34
C VAL A 358 15.74 11.83 4.77
N HIS A 359 15.08 12.45 5.75
CA HIS A 359 15.24 12.11 7.17
C HIS A 359 14.67 10.71 7.48
N ASN A 360 13.39 10.49 7.20
CA ASN A 360 12.70 9.25 7.60
C ASN A 360 12.86 8.11 6.57
N GLY A 361 13.24 8.45 5.33
CA GLY A 361 13.18 7.53 4.21
C GLY A 361 11.77 7.41 3.65
N ILE A 362 11.58 6.41 2.79
CA ILE A 362 10.30 6.12 2.16
C ILE A 362 9.98 4.63 2.35
N ASP A 363 9.08 4.33 3.28
CA ASP A 363 8.70 2.95 3.59
C ASP A 363 8.06 2.24 2.39
N GLY A 364 8.31 0.94 2.30
CA GLY A 364 7.99 0.14 1.11
C GLY A 364 9.05 0.26 0.00
N THR A 365 10.06 1.13 0.14
CA THR A 365 11.04 1.35 -0.93
C THR A 365 12.47 1.18 -0.47
N PRO A 366 13.41 1.01 -1.42
CA PRO A 366 14.83 1.01 -1.13
C PRO A 366 15.39 2.35 -0.63
N MET A 367 14.61 3.45 -0.63
CA MET A 367 15.08 4.76 -0.16
C MET A 367 15.11 4.79 1.38
N PRO A 368 16.30 4.74 2.01
CA PRO A 368 16.41 4.67 3.45
C PRO A 368 16.24 6.06 4.09
N GLY A 369 16.03 6.08 5.40
CA GLY A 369 16.23 7.30 6.18
C GLY A 369 17.70 7.61 6.32
N ALA A 370 18.02 8.90 6.38
CA ALA A 370 19.37 9.37 6.64
C ALA A 370 19.85 8.95 8.04
N LEU A 371 21.14 8.65 8.16
CA LEU A 371 21.79 8.44 9.46
C LEU A 371 22.01 9.79 10.13
N ILE A 372 21.11 10.18 11.02
CA ILE A 372 21.15 11.48 11.69
C ILE A 372 22.11 11.46 12.88
N ILE A 373 22.94 12.49 12.98
CA ILE A 373 23.83 12.74 14.12
C ILE A 373 23.53 14.10 14.74
N PRO A 374 23.81 14.30 16.05
CA PRO A 374 23.71 15.61 16.69
C PRO A 374 24.58 16.67 16.01
N ASP A 375 24.16 17.94 16.07
CA ASP A 375 24.91 19.05 15.47
C ASP A 375 26.27 19.30 16.17
N ASP A 376 26.40 18.89 17.44
CA ASP A 376 27.62 18.95 18.25
C ASP A 376 28.46 17.65 18.19
N ALA A 377 28.14 16.73 17.28
CA ALA A 377 28.87 15.48 17.14
C ALA A 377 30.36 15.73 16.81
N PRO A 378 31.30 14.93 17.36
CA PRO A 378 32.73 15.09 17.09
C PRO A 378 33.05 15.02 15.59
N ALA A 379 34.07 15.78 15.17
CA ALA A 379 34.55 15.74 13.79
C ALA A 379 34.93 14.31 13.36
N GLY A 380 34.46 13.89 12.19
CA GLY A 380 34.65 12.53 11.68
C GLY A 380 33.57 11.52 12.09
N THR A 381 32.58 11.92 12.89
CA THR A 381 31.40 11.08 13.16
C THR A 381 30.66 10.80 11.87
N LYS A 382 30.37 9.53 11.59
CA LYS A 382 29.67 9.12 10.37
C LYS A 382 28.16 9.41 10.49
N GLY A 383 27.66 10.38 9.74
CA GLY A 383 26.24 10.72 9.68
C GLY A 383 26.01 12.11 9.10
N LEU A 384 24.77 12.57 9.12
CA LEU A 384 24.35 13.88 8.67
C LEU A 384 23.69 14.65 9.82
N THR A 385 24.05 15.91 9.97
CA THR A 385 23.36 16.84 10.87
C THR A 385 22.02 17.28 10.28
N LYS A 386 21.16 17.95 11.07
CA LYS A 386 19.91 18.52 10.51
C LYS A 386 20.21 19.62 9.49
N SER A 387 21.29 20.37 9.69
CA SER A 387 21.77 21.40 8.74
C SER A 387 22.23 20.79 7.40
N ASP A 388 22.91 19.64 7.45
CA ASP A 388 23.29 18.88 6.26
C ASP A 388 22.06 18.45 5.44
N LEU A 389 21.00 18.01 6.12
CA LEU A 389 19.74 17.65 5.47
C LEU A 389 19.09 18.84 4.78
N TRP A 390 19.08 20.03 5.40
CA TRP A 390 18.56 21.23 4.76
C TRP A 390 19.37 21.63 3.54
N SER A 391 20.69 21.49 3.59
CA SER A 391 21.55 21.72 2.43
C SER A 391 21.26 20.72 1.30
N LEU A 392 21.05 19.44 1.61
CA LEU A 392 20.58 18.44 0.64
C LEU A 392 19.23 18.82 0.02
N VAL A 393 18.29 19.31 0.83
CA VAL A 393 16.97 19.77 0.35
C VAL A 393 17.12 20.95 -0.61
N ASP A 394 17.96 21.93 -0.27
CA ASP A 394 18.21 23.10 -1.12
C ASP A 394 18.85 22.70 -2.45
N TYR A 395 19.83 21.78 -2.43
CA TYR A 395 20.40 21.21 -3.65
C TYR A 395 19.37 20.43 -4.49
N VAL A 396 18.57 19.55 -3.89
CA VAL A 396 17.54 18.80 -4.64
C VAL A 396 16.53 19.74 -5.31
N ARG A 397 16.24 20.88 -4.68
CA ARG A 397 15.36 21.92 -5.22
C ARG A 397 16.03 22.82 -6.28
N SER A 398 17.36 22.88 -6.34
CA SER A 398 18.09 23.60 -7.39
C SER A 398 18.14 22.81 -8.70
N LEU A 399 18.11 21.46 -8.63
CA LEU A 399 18.24 20.56 -9.78
C LEU A 399 17.35 20.87 -11.00
N PRO A 400 16.06 21.26 -10.86
CA PRO A 400 15.22 21.62 -12.00
C PRO A 400 15.72 22.84 -12.80
N TYR A 401 16.55 23.68 -12.19
CA TYR A 401 17.06 24.93 -12.79
C TYR A 401 18.51 24.81 -13.28
N GLU A 402 19.19 23.69 -13.00
CA GLU A 402 20.53 23.42 -13.49
C GLU A 402 20.51 22.88 -14.94
N SER A 403 21.48 23.27 -15.77
CA SER A 403 21.61 22.74 -17.13
C SER A 403 22.03 21.27 -17.15
N ILE A 404 21.33 20.44 -17.92
CA ILE A 404 21.61 19.00 -18.10
C ILE A 404 23.01 18.75 -18.72
N SER A 405 23.49 19.68 -19.55
CA SER A 405 24.64 19.52 -20.45
C SER A 405 26.03 19.69 -19.82
N ARG A 406 26.11 20.03 -18.52
CA ARG A 406 27.37 20.11 -17.77
C ARG A 406 27.10 19.78 -16.30
N PRO A 407 27.08 18.51 -15.87
CA PRO A 407 27.34 18.25 -14.46
C PRO A 407 28.74 18.80 -14.15
N PRO A 408 28.93 19.73 -13.20
CA PRO A 408 30.27 20.07 -12.72
C PRO A 408 31.01 18.77 -12.42
N VAL A 409 32.04 18.48 -13.23
CA VAL A 409 32.95 17.37 -12.96
C VAL A 409 33.56 17.70 -11.60
N ILE A 410 33.32 16.83 -10.62
CA ILE A 410 34.03 16.90 -9.35
C ILE A 410 35.51 16.87 -9.73
N GLU A 411 36.25 17.94 -9.44
CA GLU A 411 37.70 17.96 -9.64
C GLU A 411 38.26 16.67 -9.04
N GLN A 412 39.00 15.93 -9.86
CA GLN A 412 39.43 14.55 -9.62
C GLN A 412 40.24 14.42 -8.32
N GLY A 413 39.56 14.24 -7.19
CA GLY A 413 40.15 13.85 -5.91
C GLY A 413 39.57 12.55 -5.35
N TYR A 414 38.40 12.13 -5.83
CA TYR A 414 37.73 10.92 -5.37
C TYR A 414 38.05 9.74 -6.30
N GLN A 415 39.21 9.12 -6.09
CA GLN A 415 39.46 7.79 -6.68
C GLN A 415 38.44 6.82 -6.08
N ARG A 416 37.56 6.28 -6.92
CA ARG A 416 36.78 5.07 -6.59
C ARG A 416 37.80 4.00 -6.18
N SER A 417 37.91 3.69 -4.90
CA SER A 417 38.57 2.45 -4.48
C SER A 417 37.74 1.31 -5.07
N ARG A 418 38.26 0.68 -6.12
CA ARG A 418 37.73 -0.60 -6.59
C ARG A 418 37.99 -1.61 -5.47
N MET A 419 36.93 -2.11 -4.85
CA MET A 419 36.88 -3.45 -4.25
C MET A 419 35.83 -4.24 -4.99
#